data_AF-A0A376F3E8-F1
#
_entry.id   AF-A0A376F3E8-F1
#
_cell.length_a   1.000
_cell.length_b   1.000
_cell.length_c   1.000
_cell.angle_alpha   90.00
_cell.angle_beta   90.00
_cell.angle_gamma   90.00
#
_symmetry.space_group_name_H-M   'P 1'
#
loop_
_entity.id
_entity.type
_entity.pdbx_description
1 polymer ?
#
loop_
_entity_poly.entity_id
_entity_poly.type
_entity_poly.pdbx_seq_one_letter_code
_entity_poly.pdbx_strand_id
1 'polypeptide(L)'
;MAHPERGFYSLLAQYPAFTFSASVATITGLLFYVTSADSGALVLGNFTSKLKDINSDAPNWLRIFWSVAIGLLTLGMLMTNGISALQNTTVIMGLPFSFVIFFVMAGLYKSLKVEDYRRVSASRDTAPRPMGAQDRLSWKKRLSRLMNYPGTRYTKQMMETVCFPAMEEVAQELKLRGAYVELKNLPPEEGETLGHLDLLVHMGDEQNFVYQIWPQQYSVPGFTYRARSGKSTYYRLETFLLEGSQGNDLMDYSKEQVITDILDQYERHLNFIHLHREAPGNSVMFPDV
;
A
#
# COMPACT_ATOMS: atom_id res chain seq x y z
N MET A 1 12.87 -43.01 -24.85
CA MET A 1 14.28 -42.65 -25.10
C MET A 1 15.10 -43.17 -23.93
N ALA A 2 16.04 -44.09 -24.15
CA ALA A 2 16.76 -44.78 -23.06
C ALA A 2 17.92 -43.97 -22.43
N HIS A 3 18.33 -42.84 -23.03
CA HIS A 3 19.45 -42.00 -22.59
C HIS A 3 19.20 -40.51 -22.89
N PRO A 4 18.37 -39.80 -22.12
CA PRO A 4 18.08 -38.38 -22.34
C PRO A 4 19.33 -37.48 -22.31
N GLU A 5 20.35 -37.85 -21.53
CA GLU A 5 21.65 -37.17 -21.45
C GLU A 5 22.41 -37.10 -22.78
N ARG A 6 22.13 -38.03 -23.71
CA ARG A 6 22.74 -38.05 -25.05
C ARG A 6 21.98 -37.22 -26.07
N GLY A 7 20.73 -36.84 -25.79
CA GLY A 7 19.84 -36.18 -26.76
C GLY A 7 20.43 -34.88 -27.29
N PHE A 8 20.95 -34.04 -26.41
CA PHE A 8 21.56 -32.76 -26.79
C PHE A 8 22.83 -32.95 -27.65
N TYR A 9 23.72 -33.86 -27.26
CA TYR A 9 24.94 -34.15 -28.02
C TYR A 9 24.64 -34.84 -29.36
N SER A 10 23.58 -35.66 -29.43
CA SER A 10 23.14 -36.27 -30.69
C SER A 10 22.59 -35.25 -31.68
N LEU A 11 21.99 -34.17 -31.20
CA LEU A 11 21.58 -33.04 -32.03
C LEU A 11 22.79 -32.24 -32.52
N LEU A 12 23.76 -31.97 -31.65
CA LEU A 12 25.00 -31.30 -32.05
C LEU A 12 25.78 -32.09 -33.10
N ALA A 13 25.71 -33.43 -33.07
CA ALA A 13 26.36 -34.30 -34.05
C ALA A 13 25.78 -34.16 -35.47
N GLN A 14 24.61 -33.55 -35.65
CA GLN A 14 24.00 -33.28 -36.96
C GLN A 14 24.58 -32.03 -37.64
N TYR A 15 25.38 -31.23 -36.92
CA TYR A 15 25.97 -29.98 -37.42
C TYR A 15 27.47 -30.13 -37.68
N PRO A 16 28.04 -29.37 -38.64
CA PRO A 16 29.49 -29.36 -38.86
C PRO A 16 30.23 -28.83 -37.62
N ALA A 17 31.49 -29.25 -37.45
CA ALA A 17 32.34 -28.92 -36.30
C ALA A 17 31.82 -29.44 -34.93
N PHE A 18 31.21 -30.62 -34.90
CA PHE A 18 30.71 -31.31 -33.69
C PHE A 18 31.69 -31.30 -32.51
N THR A 19 32.97 -31.58 -32.74
CA THR A 19 33.97 -31.64 -31.66
C THR A 19 34.13 -30.29 -30.96
N PHE A 20 34.15 -29.19 -31.72
CA PHE A 20 34.24 -27.84 -31.17
C PHE A 20 32.97 -27.46 -30.39
N SER A 21 31.79 -27.65 -30.98
CA SER A 21 30.52 -27.30 -30.35
C SER A 21 30.21 -28.15 -29.11
N ALA A 22 30.50 -29.45 -29.15
CA ALA A 22 30.38 -30.34 -28.01
C ALA A 22 31.32 -29.94 -26.86
N SER A 23 32.59 -29.61 -27.16
CA SER A 23 33.54 -29.13 -26.14
C SER A 23 33.07 -27.84 -25.46
N VAL A 24 32.61 -26.85 -26.24
CA VAL A 24 32.09 -25.59 -25.69
C VAL A 24 30.87 -25.85 -24.80
N ALA A 25 29.95 -26.71 -25.24
CA ALA A 25 28.77 -27.06 -24.46
C ALA A 25 29.13 -27.76 -23.15
N THR A 26 30.08 -28.71 -23.17
CA THR A 26 30.53 -29.40 -21.97
C THR A 26 31.18 -28.43 -20.97
N ILE A 27 32.05 -27.51 -21.45
CA ILE A 27 32.68 -26.50 -20.59
C ILE A 27 31.61 -25.57 -19.99
N THR A 28 30.65 -25.13 -20.80
CA THR A 28 29.56 -24.24 -20.34
C THR A 28 28.68 -24.93 -19.29
N GLY A 29 28.30 -26.20 -19.53
CA GLY A 29 27.54 -26.99 -18.58
C GLY A 29 28.29 -27.20 -17.25
N LEU A 30 29.59 -27.44 -17.31
CA LEU A 30 30.44 -27.53 -16.12
C LEU A 30 30.48 -26.21 -15.35
N LEU A 31 30.65 -25.08 -16.04
CA LEU A 31 30.65 -23.75 -15.39
C LEU A 31 29.32 -23.46 -14.71
N PHE A 32 28.19 -23.68 -15.40
CA PHE A 32 26.87 -23.52 -14.79
C PHE A 32 26.72 -24.40 -13.56
N TYR A 33 27.11 -25.67 -13.64
CA TYR A 33 27.05 -26.56 -12.48
C TYR A 33 27.87 -26.05 -11.30
N VAL A 34 29.14 -25.67 -11.51
CA VAL A 34 30.01 -25.17 -10.45
C VAL A 34 29.46 -23.89 -9.82
N THR A 35 29.04 -22.91 -10.63
CA THR A 35 28.50 -21.64 -10.12
C THR A 35 27.17 -21.81 -9.38
N SER A 36 26.29 -22.71 -9.84
CA SER A 36 25.02 -23.01 -9.18
C SER A 36 25.23 -23.78 -7.88
N ALA A 37 26.12 -24.78 -7.86
CA ALA A 37 26.45 -25.54 -6.67
C ALA A 37 27.05 -24.64 -5.57
N ASP A 38 27.93 -23.73 -5.98
CA ASP A 38 28.58 -22.78 -5.08
C ASP A 38 27.59 -21.78 -4.46
N SER A 39 26.70 -21.20 -5.28
CA SER A 39 25.62 -20.33 -4.80
C SER A 39 24.63 -21.09 -3.90
N GLY A 40 24.31 -22.33 -4.24
CA GLY A 40 23.43 -23.19 -3.45
C GLY A 40 24.01 -23.52 -2.07
N ALA A 41 25.29 -23.86 -2.01
CA ALA A 41 25.99 -24.13 -0.74
C ALA A 41 26.06 -22.88 0.15
N LEU A 42 26.20 -21.69 -0.44
CA LEU A 42 26.15 -20.42 0.29
C LEU A 42 24.77 -20.19 0.93
N VAL A 43 23.68 -20.33 0.16
CA VAL A 43 22.31 -20.18 0.67
C VAL A 43 22.01 -21.18 1.80
N LEU A 44 22.44 -22.42 1.64
CA LEU A 44 22.25 -23.46 2.65
C LEU A 44 23.09 -23.20 3.91
N GLY A 45 24.30 -22.67 3.75
CA GLY A 45 25.12 -22.16 4.84
C GLY A 45 24.42 -21.02 5.61
N ASN A 46 23.80 -20.08 4.89
CA ASN A 46 23.05 -18.98 5.50
C ASN A 46 21.82 -19.48 6.28
N PHE A 47 21.08 -20.48 5.77
CA PHE A 47 19.94 -21.06 6.49
C PHE A 47 20.32 -21.91 7.71
N THR A 48 21.54 -22.44 7.75
CA THR A 48 22.01 -23.33 8.83
C THR A 48 22.95 -22.66 9.83
N SER A 49 23.15 -21.35 9.71
CA SER A 49 23.97 -20.57 10.63
C SER A 49 23.22 -19.37 11.18
N LYS A 50 23.63 -18.91 12.37
CA LYS A 50 23.18 -17.63 12.92
C LYS A 50 24.09 -16.55 12.37
N LEU A 51 23.58 -15.77 11.43
CA LEU A 51 24.33 -14.66 10.86
C LEU A 51 24.49 -13.55 11.90
N LYS A 52 25.69 -12.95 11.95
CA LYS A 52 26.01 -11.86 12.89
C LYS A 52 25.40 -10.52 12.44
N ASP A 53 25.26 -10.33 11.13
CA ASP A 53 24.71 -9.14 10.48
C ASP A 53 24.03 -9.56 9.16
N ILE A 54 23.10 -8.74 8.66
CA ILE A 54 22.35 -8.94 7.41
C ILE A 54 23.28 -8.94 6.19
N ASN A 55 24.42 -8.26 6.28
CA ASN A 55 25.44 -8.20 5.23
C ASN A 55 26.55 -9.24 5.38
N SER A 56 26.48 -10.12 6.38
CA SER A 56 27.48 -11.15 6.58
C SER A 56 27.03 -12.45 5.92
N ASP A 57 27.96 -13.14 5.24
CA ASP A 57 27.73 -14.49 4.74
C ASP A 57 28.06 -15.55 5.80
N ALA A 58 27.54 -16.76 5.60
CA ALA A 58 27.88 -17.92 6.40
C ALA A 58 29.40 -18.22 6.37
N PRO A 59 29.95 -18.76 7.47
CA PRO A 59 31.37 -19.11 7.54
C PRO A 59 31.81 -20.04 6.39
N ASN A 60 32.98 -19.78 5.81
CA ASN A 60 33.52 -20.53 4.66
C ASN A 60 33.55 -22.06 4.87
N TRP A 61 33.80 -22.53 6.10
CA TRP A 61 33.77 -23.96 6.43
C TRP A 61 32.40 -24.59 6.18
N LEU A 62 31.32 -23.87 6.50
CA LEU A 62 29.95 -24.38 6.33
C LEU A 62 29.56 -24.47 4.86
N ARG A 63 30.04 -23.54 4.03
CA ARG A 63 29.92 -23.61 2.56
C ARG A 63 30.67 -24.82 1.99
N ILE A 64 31.88 -25.10 2.46
CA ILE A 64 32.64 -26.29 2.04
C ILE A 64 31.89 -27.57 2.45
N PHE A 65 31.39 -27.64 3.68
CA PHE A 65 30.60 -28.76 4.16
C PHE A 65 29.38 -29.04 3.27
N TRP A 66 28.58 -28.00 2.99
CA TRP A 66 27.39 -28.15 2.14
C TRP A 66 27.73 -28.47 0.69
N SER A 67 28.81 -27.92 0.14
CA SER A 67 29.29 -28.26 -1.21
C SER A 67 29.65 -29.75 -1.32
N VAL A 68 30.38 -30.28 -0.33
CA VAL A 68 30.72 -31.71 -0.27
C VAL A 68 29.47 -32.58 -0.07
N ALA A 69 28.55 -32.17 0.81
CA ALA A 69 27.31 -32.89 1.06
C ALA A 69 26.42 -32.99 -0.21
N ILE A 70 26.26 -31.90 -0.96
CA ILE A 70 25.54 -31.88 -2.23
C ILE A 70 26.24 -32.77 -3.27
N GLY A 71 27.57 -32.74 -3.34
CA GLY A 71 28.34 -33.61 -4.22
C GLY A 71 28.16 -35.11 -3.90
N LEU A 72 28.24 -35.48 -2.62
CA LEU A 72 28.01 -36.86 -2.17
C LEU A 72 26.57 -37.31 -2.45
N LEU A 73 25.59 -36.45 -2.21
CA LEU A 73 24.18 -36.73 -2.51
C LEU A 73 23.96 -36.92 -4.02
N THR A 74 24.58 -36.07 -4.85
CA THR A 74 24.54 -36.18 -6.31
C THR A 74 25.13 -37.51 -6.78
N LEU A 75 26.31 -37.89 -6.28
CA LEU A 75 26.93 -39.19 -6.58
C LEU A 75 26.03 -40.35 -6.15
N GLY A 76 25.46 -40.31 -4.95
CA GLY A 76 24.54 -41.34 -4.45
C GLY A 76 23.30 -41.49 -5.34
N MET A 77 22.72 -40.38 -5.81
CA MET A 77 21.59 -40.42 -6.74
C MET A 77 21.97 -40.99 -8.11
N LEU A 78 23.15 -40.65 -8.64
CA LEU A 78 23.64 -41.20 -9.90
C LEU A 78 23.83 -42.73 -9.83
N MET A 79 24.22 -43.27 -8.68
CA MET A 79 24.42 -44.71 -8.49
C MET A 79 23.13 -45.54 -8.37
N THR A 80 21.99 -44.92 -8.07
CA THR A 80 20.71 -45.65 -7.88
C THR A 80 19.97 -45.84 -9.20
N ASN A 81 19.31 -44.78 -9.68
CA ASN A 81 18.52 -44.77 -10.92
C ASN A 81 18.74 -43.45 -11.70
N GLY A 82 19.81 -42.72 -11.38
CA GLY A 82 20.21 -41.49 -12.08
C GLY A 82 19.10 -40.44 -12.17
N ILE A 83 18.70 -40.11 -13.40
CA ILE A 83 17.76 -39.03 -13.70
C ILE A 83 16.36 -39.33 -13.17
N SER A 84 15.89 -40.58 -13.26
CA SER A 84 14.55 -40.96 -12.79
C SER A 84 14.42 -40.86 -11.27
N ALA A 85 15.49 -41.21 -10.54
CA ALA A 85 15.54 -41.01 -9.09
C ALA A 85 15.47 -39.52 -8.73
N LEU A 86 16.29 -38.70 -9.40
CA LEU A 86 16.32 -37.25 -9.17
C LEU A 86 14.95 -36.60 -9.42
N GLN A 87 14.29 -36.92 -10.53
CA GLN A 87 12.96 -36.38 -10.86
C GLN A 87 11.91 -36.72 -9.79
N ASN A 88 11.85 -37.98 -9.37
CA ASN A 88 10.89 -38.41 -8.35
C ASN A 88 11.16 -37.73 -6.99
N THR A 89 12.43 -37.65 -6.58
CA THR A 89 12.80 -36.96 -5.34
C THR A 89 12.46 -35.47 -5.40
N THR A 90 12.69 -34.79 -6.53
CA THR A 90 12.33 -33.38 -6.70
C THR A 90 10.82 -33.16 -6.57
N VAL A 91 9.98 -34.05 -7.14
CA VAL A 91 8.52 -33.94 -7.01
C VAL A 91 8.09 -34.14 -5.55
N ILE A 92 8.62 -35.17 -4.89
CA ILE A 92 8.28 -35.48 -3.49
C ILE A 92 8.69 -34.34 -2.55
N MET A 93 9.85 -33.72 -2.77
CA MET A 93 10.33 -32.59 -1.96
C MET A 93 9.68 -31.26 -2.34
N GLY A 94 9.32 -31.06 -3.60
CA GLY A 94 8.71 -29.83 -4.10
C GLY A 94 7.28 -29.63 -3.59
N LEU A 95 6.51 -30.73 -3.45
CA LEU A 95 5.13 -30.67 -2.97
C LEU A 95 4.98 -30.04 -1.56
N PRO A 96 5.68 -30.50 -0.50
CA PRO A 96 5.60 -29.86 0.81
C PRO A 96 6.10 -28.42 0.79
N PHE A 97 7.15 -28.13 0.01
CA PHE A 97 7.68 -26.77 -0.11
C PHE A 97 6.68 -25.82 -0.79
N SER A 98 5.84 -26.31 -1.69
CA SER A 98 4.78 -25.49 -2.31
C SER A 98 3.82 -24.88 -1.30
N PHE A 99 3.44 -25.62 -0.24
CA PHE A 99 2.62 -25.09 0.85
C PHE A 99 3.33 -23.97 1.61
N VAL A 100 4.65 -24.09 1.81
CA VAL A 100 5.46 -23.02 2.44
C VAL A 100 5.40 -21.75 1.58
N ILE A 101 5.52 -21.87 0.26
CA ILE A 101 5.41 -20.73 -0.66
C ILE A 101 4.03 -20.06 -0.55
N PHE A 102 2.93 -20.82 -0.43
CA PHE A 102 1.61 -20.24 -0.18
C PHE A 102 1.54 -19.43 1.12
N PHE A 103 2.14 -19.92 2.21
CA PHE A 103 2.20 -19.16 3.46
C PHE A 103 3.05 -17.89 3.33
N VAL A 104 4.17 -17.95 2.60
CA VAL A 104 5.00 -16.77 2.32
C VAL A 104 4.21 -15.73 1.51
N MET A 105 3.47 -16.14 0.49
CA MET A 105 2.62 -15.25 -0.30
C MET A 105 1.55 -14.57 0.58
N ALA A 106 0.86 -15.33 1.43
CA ALA A 106 -0.13 -14.78 2.36
C ALA A 106 0.50 -13.81 3.38
N GLY A 107 1.69 -14.13 3.90
CA GLY A 107 2.44 -13.29 4.82
C GLY A 107 2.89 -11.97 4.17
N LEU A 108 3.39 -12.04 2.94
CA LEU A 108 3.80 -10.87 2.16
C LEU A 108 2.61 -9.96 1.88
N TYR A 109 1.48 -10.52 1.43
CA TYR A 109 0.25 -9.76 1.19
C TYR A 109 -0.23 -9.03 2.45
N LYS A 110 -0.22 -9.71 3.61
CA LYS A 110 -0.55 -9.09 4.90
C LYS A 110 0.42 -7.97 5.26
N SER A 111 1.72 -8.17 5.06
CA SER A 111 2.76 -7.17 5.35
C SER A 111 2.57 -5.90 4.50
N LEU A 112 2.36 -6.08 3.19
CA LEU A 112 2.11 -4.97 2.27
C LEU A 112 0.86 -4.18 2.64
N LYS A 113 -0.22 -4.87 3.02
CA LYS A 113 -1.46 -4.21 3.45
C LYS A 113 -1.26 -3.36 4.72
N VAL A 114 -0.46 -3.83 5.68
CA VAL A 114 -0.12 -3.06 6.90
C VAL A 114 0.70 -1.82 6.55
N GLU A 115 1.66 -1.95 5.64
CA GLU A 115 2.48 -0.82 5.19
C GLU A 115 1.64 0.21 4.44
N ASP A 116 0.66 -0.22 3.64
CA ASP A 116 -0.26 0.68 2.94
C ASP A 116 -1.11 1.50 3.93
N TYR A 117 -1.68 0.86 4.96
CA TYR A 117 -2.36 1.59 6.04
C TYR A 117 -1.44 2.58 6.77
N ARG A 118 -0.17 2.21 6.99
CA ARG A 118 0.82 3.10 7.61
C ARG A 118 1.13 4.29 6.71
N ARG A 119 1.31 4.09 5.40
CA ARG A 119 1.54 5.16 4.43
C ARG A 119 0.38 6.13 4.35
N VAL A 120 -0.85 5.61 4.21
CA VAL A 120 -2.08 6.42 4.20
C VAL A 120 -2.22 7.22 5.50
N SER A 121 -1.86 6.63 6.66
CA SER A 121 -1.89 7.36 7.94
C SER A 121 -0.81 8.45 8.05
N ALA A 122 0.33 8.29 7.39
CA ALA A 122 1.44 9.23 7.43
C ALA A 122 1.31 10.37 6.40
N SER A 123 0.68 10.10 5.25
CA SER A 123 0.47 11.08 4.17
C SER A 123 -0.80 11.92 4.33
N ARG A 124 -1.74 11.50 5.19
CA ARG A 124 -2.94 12.31 5.48
C ARG A 124 -2.54 13.49 6.37
N ASP A 125 -2.63 14.69 5.80
CA ASP A 125 -2.71 15.96 6.53
C ASP A 125 -4.00 16.00 7.36
N THR A 126 -4.04 15.22 8.43
CA THR A 126 -5.17 15.18 9.38
C THR A 126 -5.18 16.37 10.33
N ALA A 127 -4.14 17.22 10.29
CA ALA A 127 -4.01 18.37 11.15
C ALA A 127 -4.47 19.62 10.40
N PRO A 128 -5.43 20.41 10.95
CA PRO A 128 -5.73 21.72 10.41
C PRO A 128 -4.47 22.57 10.52
N ARG A 129 -4.12 23.25 9.42
CA ARG A 129 -2.97 24.14 9.35
C ARG A 129 -3.11 25.21 10.45
N PRO A 130 -2.06 25.49 11.25
CA PRO A 130 -2.15 26.50 12.30
C PRO A 130 -2.39 27.88 11.68
N MET A 131 -3.55 28.47 11.96
CA MET A 131 -3.93 29.81 11.54
C MET A 131 -3.31 30.85 12.51
N GLY A 132 -1.98 31.04 12.42
CA GLY A 132 -1.28 32.17 13.04
C GLY A 132 -0.41 31.88 14.28
N ALA A 133 0.49 32.82 14.56
CA ALA A 133 1.52 32.73 15.62
C ALA A 133 0.98 32.85 17.06
N GLN A 134 -0.27 33.30 17.24
CA GLN A 134 -0.89 33.50 18.56
C GLN A 134 -1.36 32.18 19.21
N ASP A 135 -1.39 31.07 18.47
CA ASP A 135 -2.09 29.84 18.86
C ASP A 135 -1.20 28.88 19.68
N ARG A 136 -0.54 29.40 20.73
CA ARG A 136 0.28 28.60 21.69
C ARG A 136 -0.52 27.49 22.40
N LEU A 137 -1.85 27.48 22.29
CA LEU A 137 -2.77 26.46 22.82
C LEU A 137 -3.17 25.37 21.79
N SER A 138 -2.61 25.42 20.57
CA SER A 138 -3.00 24.58 19.43
C SER A 138 -2.79 23.07 19.66
N TRP A 139 -1.69 22.66 20.32
CA TRP A 139 -1.44 21.23 20.56
C TRP A 139 -2.34 20.62 21.64
N LYS A 140 -2.75 21.40 22.66
CA LYS A 140 -3.68 20.94 23.69
C LYS A 140 -5.08 20.74 23.12
N LYS A 141 -5.53 21.68 22.28
CA LYS A 141 -6.77 21.52 21.50
C LYS A 141 -6.68 20.29 20.61
N ARG A 142 -5.58 20.11 19.87
CA ARG A 142 -5.35 18.91 19.04
C ARG A 142 -5.38 17.61 19.85
N LEU A 143 -4.72 17.57 21.00
CA LEU A 143 -4.72 16.40 21.89
C LEU A 143 -6.13 16.12 22.44
N SER A 144 -6.87 17.16 22.81
CA SER A 144 -8.26 17.04 23.23
C SER A 144 -9.12 16.39 22.14
N ARG A 145 -8.93 16.77 20.87
CA ARG A 145 -9.65 16.16 19.73
C ARG A 145 -9.32 14.68 19.55
N LEU A 146 -8.03 14.33 19.59
CA LEU A 146 -7.59 12.94 19.45
C LEU A 146 -8.14 12.02 20.55
N MET A 147 -8.47 12.60 21.71
CA MET A 147 -9.01 11.87 22.87
C MET A 147 -10.54 12.03 23.01
N ASN A 148 -11.18 12.81 22.13
CA ASN A 148 -12.62 13.01 22.15
C ASN A 148 -13.32 12.00 21.24
N TYR A 149 -14.33 11.31 21.77
CA TYR A 149 -15.10 10.29 21.06
C TYR A 149 -16.58 10.67 21.00
N PRO A 150 -16.95 11.68 20.20
CA PRO A 150 -18.26 12.32 20.28
C PRO A 150 -19.41 11.37 19.93
N GLY A 151 -20.54 11.54 20.61
CA GLY A 151 -21.77 10.80 20.34
C GLY A 151 -22.74 11.60 19.45
N THR A 152 -23.82 10.96 19.01
CA THR A 152 -24.79 11.47 18.02
C THR A 152 -25.23 12.92 18.25
N ARG A 153 -25.59 13.30 19.50
CA ARG A 153 -26.08 14.65 19.82
C ARG A 153 -25.03 15.73 19.58
N TYR A 154 -23.78 15.47 19.95
CA TYR A 154 -22.70 16.44 19.79
C TYR A 154 -22.29 16.56 18.32
N THR A 155 -22.23 15.45 17.59
CA THR A 155 -21.99 15.43 16.15
C THR A 155 -23.04 16.21 15.40
N LYS A 156 -24.33 16.00 15.72
CA LYS A 156 -25.43 16.77 15.14
C LYS A 156 -25.28 18.28 15.40
N GLN A 157 -24.98 18.66 16.64
CA GLN A 157 -24.74 20.06 16.98
C GLN A 157 -23.58 20.65 16.17
N MET A 158 -22.45 19.93 16.07
CA MET A 158 -21.30 20.37 15.28
C MET A 158 -21.67 20.61 13.80
N MET A 159 -22.45 19.71 13.21
CA MET A 159 -22.93 19.86 11.83
C MET A 159 -23.81 21.10 11.66
N GLU A 160 -24.76 21.32 12.58
CA GLU A 160 -25.74 22.41 12.48
C GLU A 160 -25.14 23.78 12.82
N THR A 161 -24.25 23.86 13.81
CA THR A 161 -23.75 25.15 14.32
C THR A 161 -22.42 25.59 13.73
N VAL A 162 -21.63 24.67 13.17
CA VAL A 162 -20.30 24.98 12.64
C VAL A 162 -20.16 24.61 11.17
N CYS A 163 -20.39 23.34 10.81
CA CYS A 163 -20.13 22.87 9.45
C CYS A 163 -21.09 23.49 8.42
N PHE A 164 -22.40 23.47 8.68
CA PHE A 164 -23.38 24.02 7.75
C PHE A 164 -23.21 25.54 7.56
N PRO A 165 -23.06 26.37 8.61
CA PRO A 165 -22.80 27.79 8.43
C PRO A 165 -21.46 28.10 7.73
N ALA A 166 -20.44 27.25 7.89
CA ALA A 166 -19.17 27.38 7.18
C ALA A 166 -19.35 27.11 5.68
N MET A 167 -20.03 26.02 5.31
CA MET A 167 -20.34 25.69 3.92
C MET A 167 -21.23 26.73 3.27
N GLU A 168 -22.19 27.28 4.01
CA GLU A 168 -23.08 28.34 3.53
C GLU A 168 -22.30 29.62 3.19
N GLU A 169 -21.36 30.04 4.04
CA GLU A 169 -20.50 31.21 3.79
C GLU A 169 -19.66 31.02 2.51
N VAL A 170 -19.02 29.86 2.36
CA VAL A 170 -18.26 29.53 1.13
C VAL A 170 -19.17 29.51 -0.09
N ALA A 171 -20.35 28.90 0.01
CA ALA A 171 -21.31 28.83 -1.09
C ALA A 171 -21.80 30.22 -1.53
N GLN A 172 -22.04 31.13 -0.57
CA GLN A 172 -22.43 32.51 -0.86
C GLN A 172 -21.31 33.27 -1.56
N GLU A 173 -20.08 33.19 -1.07
CA GLU A 173 -18.91 33.82 -1.69
C GLU A 173 -18.64 33.31 -3.11
N LEU A 174 -18.76 32.00 -3.34
CA LEU A 174 -18.63 31.41 -4.67
C LEU A 174 -19.74 31.89 -5.63
N LYS A 175 -20.99 31.98 -5.15
CA LYS A 175 -22.11 32.52 -5.93
C LYS A 175 -21.91 33.98 -6.31
N LEU A 176 -21.39 34.81 -5.40
CA LEU A 176 -21.07 36.21 -5.67
C LEU A 176 -20.00 36.36 -6.77
N ARG A 177 -19.10 35.38 -6.89
CA ARG A 177 -18.07 35.33 -7.94
C ARG A 177 -18.55 34.68 -9.24
N GLY A 178 -19.84 34.36 -9.35
CA GLY A 178 -20.47 33.83 -10.56
C GLY A 178 -20.46 32.30 -10.69
N ALA A 179 -20.03 31.55 -9.66
CA ALA A 179 -20.12 30.10 -9.68
C ALA A 179 -21.55 29.63 -9.38
N TYR A 180 -22.01 28.57 -10.06
CA TYR A 180 -23.28 27.94 -9.75
C TYR A 180 -23.07 26.88 -8.65
N VAL A 181 -23.63 27.13 -7.46
CA VAL A 181 -23.39 26.30 -6.26
C VAL A 181 -24.71 25.83 -5.65
N GLU A 182 -24.80 24.53 -5.41
CA GLU A 182 -25.87 23.90 -4.64
C GLU A 182 -25.34 23.49 -3.27
N LEU A 183 -26.07 23.85 -2.21
CA LEU A 183 -25.81 23.41 -0.85
C LEU A 183 -27.05 22.68 -0.34
N LYS A 184 -26.90 21.42 0.07
CA LYS A 184 -27.99 20.57 0.57
C LYS A 184 -27.63 20.03 1.95
N ASN A 185 -28.63 20.01 2.83
CA ASN A 185 -28.60 19.25 4.08
C ASN A 185 -29.52 18.05 3.89
N LEU A 186 -28.92 16.88 3.67
CA LEU A 186 -29.64 15.67 3.29
C LEU A 186 -30.03 14.89 4.55
N PRO A 187 -31.25 14.32 4.60
CA PRO A 187 -31.69 13.53 5.74
C PRO A 187 -30.86 12.24 5.89
N PRO A 188 -30.93 11.56 7.05
CA PRO A 188 -30.27 10.26 7.24
C PRO A 188 -30.75 9.24 6.21
N GLU A 189 -29.83 8.42 5.70
CA GLU A 189 -30.16 7.29 4.83
C GLU A 189 -30.72 6.09 5.64
N GLU A 190 -31.27 5.09 4.95
CA GLU A 190 -31.84 3.90 5.59
C GLU A 190 -30.80 3.19 6.46
N GLY A 191 -31.02 3.21 7.78
CA GLY A 191 -30.11 2.59 8.77
C GLY A 191 -29.15 3.57 9.45
N GLU A 192 -29.09 4.83 9.03
CA GLU A 192 -28.27 5.86 9.65
C GLU A 192 -29.10 6.77 10.59
N THR A 193 -28.42 7.39 11.58
CA THR A 193 -29.08 8.27 12.56
C THR A 193 -28.89 9.76 12.28
N LEU A 194 -27.93 10.10 11.43
CA LEU A 194 -27.55 11.47 11.08
C LEU A 194 -27.54 11.59 9.57
N GLY A 195 -27.95 12.75 9.07
CA GLY A 195 -27.83 13.10 7.66
C GLY A 195 -26.42 13.51 7.28
N HIS A 196 -26.23 13.99 6.06
CA HIS A 196 -24.95 14.51 5.59
C HIS A 196 -25.13 15.88 4.92
N LEU A 197 -24.03 16.63 4.83
CA LEU A 197 -24.02 17.93 4.15
C LEU A 197 -23.36 17.76 2.78
N ASP A 198 -23.91 18.43 1.77
CA ASP A 198 -23.47 18.31 0.38
C ASP A 198 -23.32 19.71 -0.24
N LEU A 199 -22.10 20.06 -0.64
CA LEU A 199 -21.77 21.27 -1.39
C LEU A 199 -21.30 20.85 -2.79
N LEU A 200 -22.08 21.22 -3.80
CA LEU A 200 -21.81 20.94 -5.20
C LEU A 200 -21.55 22.26 -5.94
N VAL A 201 -20.37 22.40 -6.52
CA VAL A 201 -20.01 23.54 -7.39
C VAL A 201 -19.96 23.05 -8.82
N HIS A 202 -20.87 23.56 -9.64
CA HIS A 202 -20.97 23.18 -11.05
C HIS A 202 -19.91 23.90 -11.88
N MET A 203 -19.19 23.13 -12.70
CA MET A 203 -18.08 23.64 -13.53
C MET A 203 -18.34 23.51 -15.04
N GLY A 204 -19.60 23.39 -15.46
CA GLY A 204 -19.98 23.30 -16.87
C GLY A 204 -19.58 21.97 -17.48
N ASP A 205 -18.70 22.01 -18.48
CA ASP A 205 -18.19 20.81 -19.17
C ASP A 205 -17.07 20.10 -18.39
N GLU A 206 -16.54 20.74 -17.34
CA GLU A 206 -15.53 20.14 -16.47
C GLU A 206 -16.13 19.32 -15.34
N GLN A 207 -15.29 18.52 -14.69
CA GLN A 207 -15.69 17.77 -13.51
C GLN A 207 -16.13 18.72 -12.38
N ASN A 208 -17.39 18.56 -11.94
CA ASN A 208 -17.94 19.31 -10.82
C ASN A 208 -17.13 19.06 -9.54
N PHE A 209 -17.00 20.08 -8.71
CA PHE A 209 -16.43 19.94 -7.39
C PHE A 209 -17.51 19.52 -6.40
N VAL A 210 -17.28 18.41 -5.72
CA VAL A 210 -18.17 17.85 -4.69
C VAL A 210 -17.43 17.89 -3.37
N TYR A 211 -18.02 18.52 -2.36
CA TYR A 211 -17.53 18.51 -0.99
C TYR A 211 -18.67 18.09 -0.05
N GLN A 212 -18.54 16.91 0.52
CA GLN A 212 -19.54 16.33 1.43
C GLN A 212 -18.97 16.13 2.83
N ILE A 213 -19.81 16.30 3.84
CA ILE A 213 -19.47 16.01 5.23
C ILE A 213 -20.39 14.89 5.72
N TRP A 214 -19.79 13.72 5.96
CA TRP A 214 -20.50 12.51 6.39
C TRP A 214 -20.18 12.16 7.85
N PRO A 215 -21.20 11.93 8.69
CA PRO A 215 -21.01 11.40 10.03
C PRO A 215 -20.80 9.88 10.01
N GLN A 216 -19.53 9.45 10.03
CA GLN A 216 -19.16 8.02 10.00
C GLN A 216 -19.05 7.43 11.40
N GLN A 217 -19.66 6.26 11.61
CA GLN A 217 -19.65 5.57 12.91
C GLN A 217 -18.47 4.61 13.03
N TYR A 218 -17.67 4.77 14.08
CA TYR A 218 -16.51 3.91 14.38
C TYR A 218 -16.62 3.28 15.76
N SER A 219 -15.97 2.12 15.93
CA SER A 219 -15.83 1.49 17.24
C SER A 219 -14.81 2.24 18.11
N VAL A 220 -15.18 2.52 19.35
CA VAL A 220 -14.29 3.17 20.32
C VAL A 220 -13.08 2.25 20.59
N PRO A 221 -11.84 2.75 20.53
CA PRO A 221 -10.67 1.93 20.81
C PRO A 221 -10.67 1.37 22.24
N GLY A 222 -10.34 0.09 22.38
CA GLY A 222 -10.46 -0.66 23.65
C GLY A 222 -9.58 -0.14 24.80
N PHE A 223 -8.56 0.69 24.52
CA PHE A 223 -7.70 1.28 25.54
C PHE A 223 -8.29 2.52 26.22
N THR A 224 -9.44 3.01 25.77
CA THR A 224 -10.04 4.27 26.26
C THR A 224 -10.95 4.04 27.47
N TYR A 225 -11.06 5.06 28.33
CA TYR A 225 -11.98 5.04 29.48
C TYR A 225 -13.45 4.87 29.05
N ARG A 226 -13.83 5.35 27.85
CA ARG A 226 -15.20 5.22 27.31
C ARG A 226 -15.58 3.79 26.92
N ALA A 227 -14.61 2.97 26.48
CA ALA A 227 -14.85 1.54 26.21
C ALA A 227 -15.30 0.79 27.47
N ARG A 228 -14.89 1.25 28.67
CA ARG A 228 -15.32 0.69 29.96
C ARG A 228 -16.72 1.14 30.41
N SER A 229 -17.29 2.17 29.78
CA SER A 229 -18.61 2.75 30.11
C SER A 229 -19.76 2.15 29.28
N GLY A 230 -19.51 1.13 28.45
CA GLY A 230 -20.54 0.43 27.67
C GLY A 230 -20.97 1.12 26.37
N LYS A 231 -20.38 2.27 26.01
CA LYS A 231 -20.57 2.89 24.70
C LYS A 231 -19.53 2.37 23.72
N SER A 232 -19.95 1.57 22.76
CA SER A 232 -19.06 0.89 21.80
C SER A 232 -18.71 1.74 20.58
N THR A 233 -19.45 2.81 20.30
CA THR A 233 -19.31 3.59 19.07
C THR A 233 -19.21 5.10 19.30
N TYR A 234 -18.52 5.77 18.38
CA TYR A 234 -18.41 7.23 18.28
C TYR A 234 -18.50 7.66 16.81
N TYR A 235 -18.75 8.93 16.58
CA TYR A 235 -18.83 9.50 15.23
C TYR A 235 -17.59 10.32 14.89
N ARG A 236 -17.21 10.31 13.62
CA ARG A 236 -16.25 11.25 13.01
C ARG A 236 -16.96 11.97 11.87
N LEU A 237 -16.65 13.26 11.69
CA LEU A 237 -17.15 14.03 10.55
C LEU A 237 -16.09 13.97 9.46
N GLU A 238 -16.21 13.00 8.56
CA GLU A 238 -15.25 12.81 7.49
C GLU A 238 -15.65 13.61 6.25
N THR A 239 -14.66 14.24 5.60
CA THR A 239 -14.86 14.86 4.30
C THR A 239 -14.83 13.81 3.20
N PHE A 240 -15.82 13.85 2.32
CA PHE A 240 -15.87 13.07 1.10
C PHE A 240 -15.79 14.02 -0.10
N LEU A 241 -14.89 13.69 -1.02
CA LEU A 241 -14.82 14.28 -2.34
C LEU A 241 -15.32 13.25 -3.37
N LEU A 242 -15.25 13.58 -4.65
CA LEU A 242 -15.65 12.66 -5.72
C LEU A 242 -14.83 11.36 -5.72
N GLU A 243 -13.57 11.41 -5.26
CA GLU A 243 -12.67 10.26 -5.14
C GLU A 243 -12.95 9.40 -3.88
N GLY A 244 -13.82 9.86 -2.98
CA GLY A 244 -14.18 9.20 -1.73
C GLY A 244 -13.67 9.92 -0.47
N SER A 245 -13.60 9.18 0.65
CA SER A 245 -13.23 9.73 1.97
C SER A 245 -11.78 10.22 2.00
N GLN A 246 -11.61 11.47 2.40
CA GLN A 246 -10.31 12.08 2.66
C GLN A 246 -9.71 11.63 4.00
N GLY A 247 -10.52 11.05 4.88
CA GLY A 247 -10.12 10.49 6.18
C GLY A 247 -9.65 11.52 7.22
N ASN A 248 -9.83 12.80 6.94
CA ASN A 248 -9.80 13.86 7.94
C ASN A 248 -11.02 13.77 8.87
N ASP A 249 -10.96 14.43 10.02
CA ASP A 249 -12.08 14.51 10.96
C ASP A 249 -12.30 15.96 11.33
N LEU A 250 -13.43 16.51 10.90
CA LEU A 250 -13.83 17.89 11.14
C LEU A 250 -14.40 18.10 12.55
N MET A 251 -14.50 17.05 13.38
CA MET A 251 -14.94 17.20 14.76
C MET A 251 -14.05 18.20 15.53
N ASP A 252 -14.71 19.11 16.27
CA ASP A 252 -14.08 20.19 17.05
C ASP A 252 -13.23 21.17 16.22
N TYR A 253 -13.48 21.28 14.91
CA TYR A 253 -12.94 22.37 14.09
C TYR A 253 -13.71 23.66 14.38
N SER A 254 -13.03 24.80 14.23
CA SER A 254 -13.70 26.10 14.16
C SER A 254 -14.34 26.31 12.78
N LYS A 255 -15.26 27.27 12.67
CA LYS A 255 -15.90 27.62 11.40
C LYS A 255 -14.85 27.97 10.34
N GLU A 256 -13.87 28.79 10.73
CA GLU A 256 -12.76 29.25 9.89
C GLU A 256 -11.87 28.08 9.42
N GLN A 257 -11.67 27.07 10.28
CA GLN A 257 -10.92 25.86 9.90
C GLN A 257 -11.68 25.00 8.89
N VAL A 258 -13.01 24.88 9.02
CA VAL A 258 -13.85 24.18 8.03
C VAL A 258 -13.83 24.92 6.70
N ILE A 259 -13.95 26.26 6.72
CA ILE A 259 -13.84 27.09 5.51
C ILE A 259 -12.49 26.88 4.82
N THR A 260 -11.40 26.90 5.58
CA THR A 260 -10.04 26.69 5.05
C THR A 260 -9.89 25.30 4.45
N ASP A 261 -10.44 24.26 5.09
CA ASP A 261 -10.42 22.90 4.54
C ASP A 261 -11.19 22.82 3.20
N ILE A 262 -12.38 23.43 3.11
CA ILE A 262 -13.15 23.50 1.85
C ILE A 262 -12.34 24.21 0.75
N LEU A 263 -11.73 25.36 1.06
CA LEU A 263 -10.95 26.13 0.10
C LEU A 263 -9.67 25.40 -0.35
N ASP A 264 -8.97 24.74 0.58
CA ASP A 264 -7.79 23.92 0.28
C ASP A 264 -8.15 22.77 -0.69
N GLN A 265 -9.30 22.11 -0.49
CA GLN A 265 -9.77 21.07 -1.42
C GLN A 265 -10.23 21.64 -2.76
N TYR A 266 -10.90 22.80 -2.74
CA TYR A 266 -11.33 23.47 -3.97
C TYR A 266 -10.14 23.91 -4.83
N GLU A 267 -9.08 24.45 -4.23
CA GLU A 267 -7.85 24.83 -4.92
C GLU A 267 -7.15 23.61 -5.53
N ARG A 268 -7.08 22.49 -4.79
CA ARG A 268 -6.55 21.22 -5.31
C ARG A 268 -7.35 20.73 -6.52
N HIS A 269 -8.68 20.84 -6.48
CA HIS A 269 -9.55 20.48 -7.59
C HIS A 269 -9.31 21.35 -8.83
N LEU A 270 -9.18 22.67 -8.65
CA LEU A 270 -8.86 23.58 -9.76
C LEU A 270 -7.49 23.27 -10.38
N ASN A 271 -6.48 22.97 -9.57
CA ASN A 271 -5.17 22.54 -10.05
C ASN A 271 -5.25 21.21 -10.81
N PHE A 272 -6.08 20.27 -10.35
CA PHE A 272 -6.34 19.03 -11.06
C PHE A 272 -6.95 19.29 -12.45
N ILE A 273 -7.98 20.14 -12.54
CA ILE A 273 -8.59 20.52 -13.83
C ILE A 273 -7.55 21.18 -14.74
N HIS A 274 -6.74 22.11 -14.21
CA HIS A 274 -5.71 22.79 -14.97
C HIS A 274 -4.69 21.82 -15.58
N LEU A 275 -4.16 20.90 -14.76
CA LEU A 275 -3.24 19.87 -15.23
C LEU A 275 -3.90 18.89 -16.22
N HIS A 276 -5.17 18.55 -16.00
CA HIS A 276 -5.93 17.67 -16.90
C HIS A 276 -6.17 18.32 -18.27
N ARG A 277 -6.37 19.64 -18.31
CA ARG A 277 -6.49 20.42 -19.56
C ARG A 277 -5.17 20.56 -20.30
N GLU A 278 -4.08 20.84 -19.60
CA GLU A 278 -2.80 21.17 -20.22
C GLU A 278 -2.04 19.93 -20.73
N ALA A 279 -2.25 18.75 -20.14
CA ALA A 279 -1.58 17.55 -20.60
C ALA A 279 -2.33 16.24 -20.29
N PRO A 280 -3.13 15.71 -21.23
CA PRO A 280 -3.53 14.31 -21.18
C PRO A 280 -2.29 13.43 -21.42
N GLY A 281 -1.56 13.11 -20.34
CA GLY A 281 -0.43 12.17 -20.35
C GLY A 281 0.97 12.74 -20.62
N ASN A 282 1.21 14.04 -20.43
CA ASN A 282 2.55 14.64 -20.55
C ASN A 282 2.92 15.51 -19.34
N SER A 283 4.20 15.61 -19.00
CA SER A 283 4.68 16.53 -17.95
C SER A 283 4.75 17.96 -18.47
N VAL A 284 4.26 18.92 -17.70
CA VAL A 284 4.42 20.37 -17.97
C VAL A 284 5.93 20.67 -18.02
N MET A 285 6.44 20.99 -19.21
CA MET A 285 7.83 21.40 -19.40
C MET A 285 8.00 22.86 -18.97
N PHE A 286 9.20 23.23 -18.52
CA PHE A 286 9.53 24.62 -18.25
C PHE A 286 9.31 25.48 -19.50
N PRO A 287 8.85 26.73 -19.36
CA PRO A 287 8.75 27.64 -20.49
C PRO A 287 10.14 27.86 -21.08
N ASP A 288 10.27 27.70 -22.40
CA ASP A 288 11.50 28.01 -23.12
C ASP A 288 11.83 29.50 -22.91
N VAL A 289 13.00 29.76 -22.31
CA VAL A 289 13.54 31.10 -22.04
C VAL A 289 14.29 31.63 -23.25
#